data_AF-A0AB34PWF0-F1
#
_entry.id   AF-A0AB34PWF0-F1
#
_cell.length_a   1.000
_cell.length_b   1.000
_cell.length_c   1.000
_cell.angle_alpha   90.00
_cell.angle_beta   90.00
_cell.angle_gamma   90.00
#
_symmetry.space_group_name_H-M   'P 1'
#
loop_
_entity.id
_entity.type
_entity.pdbx_description
1 polymer ?
#
loop_
_entity_poly.entity_id
_entity_poly.type
_entity_poly.pdbx_seq_one_letter_code
_entity_poly.pdbx_strand_id
1 'polypeptide(L)'
;MSCEDEHHNHNHGHNHNHNHVAPIPTTAGQSLNNKIDTSKVTALNMANSADDLAKVFKDSTKKYQIKPIIKSDSDEQMIINIPFLNGSVKLYSIILRTNGDLYCPKTIKLFKNDTSIDFDNVESKKPIQVLTHPQVGVAYNDSDDLPEFLESNNDDDFVEHYVSRHKFTGVNQLTIFIEDIYDEGEEECHLHSIELRGEFTELNKDPVITLYESAANPADHKNLTIVENQNLA
;
A
#
# COMPACT_ATOMS: atom_id res chain seq x y z
N MET A 1 -14.24 -72.14 4.23
CA MET A 1 -14.27 -70.89 5.02
C MET A 1 -13.01 -70.14 4.61
N SER A 2 -13.02 -69.46 3.46
CA SER A 2 -13.45 -68.07 3.25
C SER A 2 -12.50 -67.08 3.94
N CYS A 3 -12.03 -66.10 3.15
CA CYS A 3 -11.55 -64.77 3.56
C CYS A 3 -10.09 -64.68 4.09
N GLU A 4 -9.25 -63.70 3.75
CA GLU A 4 -9.35 -62.45 2.97
C GLU A 4 -7.94 -62.01 2.50
N ASP A 5 -7.89 -61.40 1.31
CA ASP A 5 -6.81 -60.55 0.78
C ASP A 5 -6.73 -59.25 1.59
N GLU A 6 -5.55 -58.84 2.04
CA GLU A 6 -5.30 -57.43 2.40
C GLU A 6 -4.07 -56.89 1.67
N HIS A 7 -4.37 -56.10 0.63
CA HIS A 7 -3.42 -55.25 -0.08
C HIS A 7 -3.11 -54.00 0.76
N HIS A 8 -1.87 -53.87 1.22
CA HIS A 8 -1.38 -52.61 1.79
C HIS A 8 -1.13 -51.58 0.68
N ASN A 9 -2.11 -50.71 0.47
CA ASN A 9 -2.01 -49.54 -0.40
C ASN A 9 -1.28 -48.42 0.36
N HIS A 10 0.00 -48.19 0.03
CA HIS A 10 0.77 -47.08 0.57
C HIS A 10 0.31 -45.76 -0.07
N ASN A 11 -0.57 -45.06 0.63
CA ASN A 11 -0.99 -43.71 0.28
C ASN A 11 0.16 -42.73 0.59
N HIS A 12 0.87 -42.27 -0.45
CA HIS A 12 1.86 -41.21 -0.35
C HIS A 12 1.15 -39.88 -0.06
N GLY A 13 1.07 -39.51 1.22
CA GLY A 13 0.74 -38.17 1.64
C GLY A 13 1.81 -37.20 1.15
N HIS A 14 1.51 -36.46 0.09
CA HIS A 14 2.28 -35.31 -0.36
C HIS A 14 2.25 -34.24 0.72
N ASN A 15 3.26 -34.24 1.58
CA ASN A 15 3.52 -33.11 2.46
C ASN A 15 3.94 -31.94 1.57
N HIS A 16 3.06 -30.94 1.45
CA HIS A 16 3.35 -29.70 0.74
C HIS A 16 4.51 -29.01 1.46
N ASN A 17 5.70 -29.19 0.90
CA ASN A 17 6.88 -28.40 1.21
C ASN A 17 6.55 -26.94 0.91
N HIS A 18 6.10 -26.20 1.92
CA HIS A 18 6.06 -24.75 1.86
C HIS A 18 7.50 -24.28 1.75
N ASN A 19 7.88 -23.94 0.53
CA ASN A 19 9.18 -23.39 0.20
C ASN A 19 9.28 -22.02 0.91
N HIS A 20 9.75 -22.01 2.15
CA HIS A 20 10.04 -20.81 2.92
C HIS A 20 11.32 -20.19 2.37
N VAL A 21 11.23 -19.64 1.15
CA VAL A 21 12.25 -18.72 0.67
C VAL A 21 12.14 -17.50 1.55
N ALA A 22 13.20 -17.23 2.32
CA ALA A 22 13.29 -16.03 3.14
C ALA A 22 12.98 -14.80 2.27
N PRO A 23 12.16 -13.86 2.76
CA PRO A 23 11.84 -12.67 1.99
C PRO A 23 13.12 -11.91 1.65
N ILE A 24 13.17 -11.32 0.44
CA ILE A 24 14.30 -10.50 0.02
C ILE A 24 14.36 -9.28 0.94
N PRO A 25 15.46 -9.05 1.67
CA PRO A 25 15.59 -7.91 2.57
C PRO A 25 15.38 -6.57 1.87
N THR A 26 14.96 -5.55 2.62
CA THR A 26 14.96 -4.15 2.17
C THR A 26 16.08 -3.36 2.83
N THR A 27 16.29 -2.13 2.35
CA THR A 27 17.27 -1.19 2.95
C THR A 27 16.65 0.17 3.18
N ALA A 28 17.21 0.96 4.10
CA ALA A 28 16.73 2.32 4.39
C ALA A 28 16.74 3.25 3.16
N GLY A 29 17.65 3.03 2.20
CA GLY A 29 17.70 3.79 0.94
C GLY A 29 16.51 3.55 0.01
N GLN A 30 15.67 2.55 0.30
CA GLN A 30 14.45 2.24 -0.44
C GLN A 30 13.21 2.92 0.14
N SER A 31 13.37 3.84 1.10
CA SER A 31 12.25 4.58 1.70
C SER A 31 11.47 5.36 0.63
N LEU A 32 10.15 5.19 0.65
CA LEU A 32 9.19 5.85 -0.22
C LEU A 32 8.48 7.01 0.49
N ASN A 33 8.80 7.33 1.74
CA ASN A 33 8.10 8.37 2.51
C ASN A 33 8.17 9.74 1.80
N ASN A 34 9.32 10.07 1.18
CA ASN A 34 9.49 11.28 0.38
C ASN A 34 8.76 11.26 -0.98
N LYS A 35 8.09 10.15 -1.31
CA LYS A 35 7.31 9.95 -2.54
C LYS A 35 5.80 9.89 -2.25
N ILE A 36 5.38 10.07 -1.01
CA ILE A 36 3.97 10.16 -0.61
C ILE A 36 3.49 11.60 -0.83
N ASP A 37 2.28 11.76 -1.39
CA ASP A 37 1.61 13.06 -1.45
C ASP A 37 0.92 13.33 -0.11
N THR A 38 1.69 13.82 0.87
CA THR A 38 1.23 14.01 2.25
C THR A 38 0.04 14.98 2.36
N SER A 39 -0.16 15.86 1.37
CA SER A 39 -1.30 16.79 1.31
C SER A 39 -2.63 16.11 1.02
N LYS A 40 -2.60 14.87 0.50
CA LYS A 40 -3.77 14.09 0.11
C LYS A 40 -3.93 12.80 0.91
N VAL A 41 -3.08 12.56 1.91
CA VAL A 41 -3.27 11.43 2.83
C VAL A 41 -4.55 11.67 3.61
N THR A 42 -5.38 10.64 3.73
CA THR A 42 -6.62 10.70 4.51
C THR A 42 -6.73 9.48 5.41
N ALA A 43 -7.45 9.62 6.52
CA ALA A 43 -7.81 8.51 7.38
C ALA A 43 -9.30 8.56 7.73
N LEU A 44 -9.91 7.39 7.88
CA LEU A 44 -11.26 7.22 8.42
C LEU A 44 -11.14 6.59 9.81
N ASN A 45 -12.00 7.05 10.73
CA ASN A 45 -11.96 6.71 12.16
C ASN A 45 -10.61 7.04 12.82
N MET A 46 -10.20 8.31 12.73
CA MET A 46 -9.00 8.84 13.39
C MET A 46 -9.43 9.98 14.33
N ALA A 47 -9.08 9.89 15.61
CA ALA A 47 -9.44 10.90 16.63
C ALA A 47 -8.61 12.18 16.50
N ASN A 48 -7.37 12.06 16.00
CA ASN A 48 -6.46 13.18 15.82
C ASN A 48 -6.93 14.18 14.75
N SER A 49 -6.30 15.36 14.74
CA SER A 49 -6.47 16.31 13.64
C SER A 49 -5.91 15.74 12.33
N ALA A 50 -6.50 16.12 11.19
CA ALA A 50 -6.00 15.70 9.88
C ALA A 50 -4.51 16.06 9.65
N ASP A 51 -4.04 17.14 10.25
CA ASP A 51 -2.65 17.61 10.16
C ASP A 51 -1.65 16.68 10.85
N ASP A 52 -2.09 15.83 11.78
CA ASP A 52 -1.24 14.87 12.48
C ASP A 52 -0.93 13.64 11.65
N LEU A 53 -1.83 13.26 10.73
CA LEU A 53 -1.69 12.04 9.95
C LEU A 53 -0.42 12.02 9.10
N ALA A 54 -0.05 13.16 8.50
CA ALA A 54 1.19 13.25 7.72
C ALA A 54 2.45 13.04 8.58
N LYS A 55 2.38 13.26 9.90
CA LYS A 55 3.53 13.16 10.82
C LYS A 55 3.92 11.72 11.14
N VAL A 56 3.10 10.72 10.77
CA VAL A 56 3.46 9.30 10.88
C VAL A 56 4.55 8.89 9.90
N PHE A 57 4.69 9.61 8.79
CA PHE A 57 5.71 9.38 7.77
C PHE A 57 7.00 10.09 8.15
N LYS A 58 7.79 9.44 9.00
CA LYS A 58 9.03 9.99 9.55
C LYS A 58 10.20 9.77 8.59
N ASP A 59 11.15 10.70 8.63
CA ASP A 59 12.47 10.51 8.04
C ASP A 59 13.39 9.73 9.01
N SER A 60 14.59 9.38 8.55
CA SER A 60 15.55 8.62 9.36
C SER A 60 16.00 9.33 10.63
N THR A 61 15.92 10.67 10.70
CA THR A 61 16.31 11.44 11.89
C THR A 61 15.20 11.49 12.93
N LYS A 62 13.95 11.34 12.50
CA LYS A 62 12.75 11.42 13.35
C LYS A 62 12.11 10.06 13.63
N LYS A 63 12.62 8.95 13.06
CA LYS A 63 11.98 7.62 13.18
C LYS A 63 11.69 7.19 14.64
N TYR A 64 12.52 7.63 15.59
CA TYR A 64 12.36 7.31 17.01
C TYR A 64 11.42 8.25 17.79
N GLN A 65 10.94 9.33 17.17
CA GLN A 65 9.86 10.14 17.76
C GLN A 65 8.60 9.28 17.84
N ILE A 66 7.86 9.37 18.95
CA ILE A 66 6.63 8.58 19.17
C ILE A 66 5.38 9.44 19.26
N LYS A 67 5.53 10.78 19.20
CA LYS A 67 4.43 11.74 19.06
C LYS A 67 4.33 12.28 17.62
N PRO A 68 3.13 12.65 17.14
CA PRO A 68 1.84 12.31 17.75
C PRO A 68 1.57 10.80 17.68
N ILE A 69 0.74 10.29 18.59
CA ILE A 69 0.12 8.97 18.46
C ILE A 69 -1.14 9.17 17.64
N ILE A 70 -1.31 8.41 16.56
CA ILE A 70 -2.56 8.31 15.83
C ILE A 70 -3.44 7.28 16.53
N LYS A 71 -4.61 7.72 16.97
CA LYS A 71 -5.62 6.91 17.66
C LYS A 71 -6.87 6.79 16.81
N SER A 72 -7.54 5.65 16.88
CA SER A 72 -8.90 5.54 16.35
C SER A 72 -9.90 6.28 17.26
N ASP A 73 -11.10 6.61 16.74
CA ASP A 73 -12.03 7.52 17.42
C ASP A 73 -13.23 6.80 18.05
N SER A 74 -13.87 5.88 17.33
CA SER A 74 -15.10 5.21 17.77
C SER A 74 -14.94 3.72 18.10
N ASP A 75 -14.01 3.04 17.43
CA ASP A 75 -13.70 1.61 17.58
C ASP A 75 -12.24 1.38 17.15
N GLU A 76 -11.74 0.16 17.22
CA GLU A 76 -10.35 -0.18 16.91
C GLU A 76 -10.01 -0.14 15.40
N GLN A 77 -11.02 -0.01 14.54
CA GLN A 77 -10.85 -0.10 13.10
C GLN A 77 -10.35 1.23 12.53
N MET A 78 -9.40 1.20 11.60
CA MET A 78 -8.91 2.45 10.98
C MET A 78 -8.52 2.21 9.53
N ILE A 79 -8.95 3.11 8.64
CA ILE A 79 -8.57 3.08 7.21
C ILE A 79 -7.66 4.26 6.93
N ILE A 80 -6.48 4.03 6.35
CA ILE A 80 -5.52 5.05 5.94
C ILE A 80 -5.29 4.96 4.43
N ASN A 81 -5.54 6.05 3.71
CA ASN A 81 -5.30 6.18 2.28
C ASN A 81 -4.03 6.99 2.02
N ILE A 82 -3.08 6.36 1.35
CA ILE A 82 -1.72 6.87 1.11
C ILE A 82 -1.50 7.01 -0.40
N PRO A 83 -1.82 8.18 -0.99
CA PRO A 83 -1.48 8.47 -2.38
C PRO A 83 0.02 8.76 -2.52
N PHE A 84 0.60 8.35 -3.65
CA PHE A 84 1.96 8.71 -4.02
C PHE A 84 1.97 9.94 -4.94
N LEU A 85 3.12 10.61 -5.02
CA LEU A 85 3.40 11.67 -6.00
C LEU A 85 3.26 11.13 -7.44
N ASN A 86 3.38 12.01 -8.43
CA ASN A 86 3.19 11.69 -9.85
C ASN A 86 4.18 10.61 -10.37
N GLY A 87 3.82 9.36 -10.16
CA GLY A 87 4.65 8.20 -10.43
C GLY A 87 3.95 6.90 -10.10
N SER A 88 4.69 5.82 -10.24
CA SER A 88 4.26 4.46 -9.97
C SER A 88 5.20 3.79 -8.98
N VAL A 89 4.63 3.17 -7.96
CA VAL A 89 5.38 2.48 -6.91
C VAL A 89 5.35 0.97 -7.11
N LYS A 90 6.48 0.34 -6.82
CA LYS A 90 6.60 -1.08 -6.55
C LYS A 90 6.94 -1.29 -5.07
N LEU A 91 5.96 -1.71 -4.28
CA LEU A 91 6.11 -1.84 -2.83
C LEU A 91 6.83 -3.15 -2.46
N TYR A 92 7.77 -3.07 -1.54
CA TYR A 92 8.58 -4.19 -1.04
C TYR A 92 8.21 -4.58 0.39
N SER A 93 8.07 -3.60 1.26
CA SER A 93 7.66 -3.80 2.65
C SER A 93 6.99 -2.57 3.24
N ILE A 94 6.30 -2.80 4.35
CA ILE A 94 5.68 -1.79 5.21
C ILE A 94 6.26 -1.98 6.60
N ILE A 95 6.84 -0.94 7.17
CA ILE A 95 7.37 -0.96 8.53
C ILE A 95 6.42 -0.13 9.39
N LEU A 96 5.94 -0.74 10.46
CA LEU A 96 4.99 -0.13 11.39
C LEU A 96 5.63 -0.02 12.76
N ARG A 97 5.40 1.11 13.42
CA ARG A 97 5.61 1.27 14.86
C ARG A 97 4.26 1.58 15.48
N THR A 98 3.79 0.71 16.35
CA THR A 98 2.44 0.67 16.92
C THR A 98 2.55 0.56 18.44
N ASN A 99 1.42 0.57 19.16
CA ASN A 99 1.42 0.13 20.55
C ASN A 99 1.75 -1.37 20.61
N GLY A 100 2.48 -1.79 21.64
CA GLY A 100 2.94 -3.17 21.84
C GLY A 100 2.18 -3.96 22.91
N ASP A 101 1.05 -3.44 23.40
CA ASP A 101 0.29 -3.97 24.53
C ASP A 101 -1.22 -3.94 24.22
N LEU A 102 -2.00 -3.08 24.90
CA LEU A 102 -3.46 -3.04 24.86
C LEU A 102 -4.01 -2.62 23.49
N TYR A 103 -3.42 -1.61 22.86
CA TYR A 103 -3.92 -0.95 21.65
C TYR A 103 -3.20 -1.43 20.39
N CYS A 104 -2.65 -2.65 20.43
CA CYS A 104 -1.81 -3.20 19.39
C CYS A 104 -2.66 -3.77 18.23
N PRO A 105 -2.51 -3.29 16.99
CA PRO A 105 -3.22 -3.84 15.84
C PRO A 105 -2.78 -5.28 15.58
N LYS A 106 -3.71 -6.10 15.10
CA LYS A 106 -3.48 -7.51 14.83
C LYS A 106 -3.66 -7.83 13.35
N THR A 107 -4.80 -7.52 12.76
CA THR A 107 -5.09 -7.83 11.35
C THR A 107 -5.04 -6.56 10.51
N ILE A 108 -4.17 -6.57 9.49
CA ILE A 108 -4.00 -5.43 8.58
C ILE A 108 -4.25 -5.90 7.15
N LYS A 109 -5.28 -5.36 6.52
CA LYS A 109 -5.67 -5.61 5.12
C LYS A 109 -5.10 -4.52 4.22
N LEU A 110 -4.48 -4.93 3.10
CA LEU A 110 -3.87 -4.00 2.12
C LEU A 110 -4.62 -4.00 0.79
N PHE A 111 -4.92 -2.80 0.29
CA PHE A 111 -5.51 -2.56 -1.02
C PHE A 111 -4.63 -1.58 -1.81
N LYS A 112 -4.72 -1.61 -3.15
CA LYS A 112 -4.00 -0.67 -4.00
C LYS A 112 -4.92 -0.12 -5.09
N ASN A 113 -4.73 1.15 -5.43
CA ASN A 113 -5.40 1.83 -6.54
C ASN A 113 -6.94 1.77 -6.50
N ASP A 114 -7.50 1.60 -5.31
CA ASP A 114 -8.94 1.71 -5.07
C ASP A 114 -9.16 2.83 -4.07
N THR A 115 -9.67 3.96 -4.54
CA THR A 115 -9.93 5.15 -3.72
C THR A 115 -11.31 5.12 -3.07
N SER A 116 -12.09 4.06 -3.32
CA SER A 116 -13.45 3.92 -2.81
C SER A 116 -13.52 3.00 -1.59
N ILE A 117 -12.39 2.60 -0.99
CA ILE A 117 -12.41 1.78 0.23
C ILE A 117 -12.94 2.60 1.40
N ASP A 118 -14.00 2.10 2.02
CA ASP A 118 -14.65 2.64 3.22
C ASP A 118 -15.22 1.50 4.08
N PHE A 119 -15.77 1.81 5.25
CA PHE A 119 -16.33 0.80 6.16
C PHE A 119 -17.56 0.07 5.61
N ASP A 120 -18.29 0.67 4.65
CA ASP A 120 -19.46 0.03 4.04
C ASP A 120 -19.06 -1.10 3.08
N ASN A 121 -17.89 -0.98 2.44
CA ASN A 121 -17.48 -1.92 1.39
C ASN A 121 -16.18 -2.70 1.65
N VAL A 122 -15.37 -2.32 2.65
CA VAL A 122 -14.05 -2.93 2.90
C VAL A 122 -14.13 -4.45 3.11
N GLU A 123 -15.17 -4.94 3.78
CA GLU A 123 -15.38 -6.38 4.01
C GLU A 123 -15.79 -7.17 2.76
N SER A 124 -16.45 -6.50 1.82
CA SER A 124 -16.88 -7.11 0.55
C SER A 124 -15.74 -7.18 -0.47
N LYS A 125 -14.72 -6.33 -0.32
CA LYS A 125 -13.61 -6.23 -1.25
C LYS A 125 -12.47 -7.15 -0.84
N LYS A 126 -11.88 -7.80 -1.84
CA LYS A 126 -10.76 -8.71 -1.60
C LYS A 126 -9.46 -7.92 -1.39
N PRO A 127 -8.81 -8.00 -0.21
CA PRO A 127 -7.49 -7.41 -0.02
C PRO A 127 -6.45 -8.12 -0.89
N ILE A 128 -5.44 -7.37 -1.32
CA ILE A 128 -4.32 -7.90 -2.11
C ILE A 128 -3.45 -8.81 -1.25
N GLN A 129 -3.27 -8.40 -0.01
CA GLN A 129 -2.54 -9.14 1.02
C GLN A 129 -3.13 -8.78 2.39
N VAL A 130 -3.23 -9.78 3.26
CA VAL A 130 -3.56 -9.63 4.68
C VAL A 130 -2.28 -9.90 5.46
N LEU A 131 -2.00 -9.05 6.44
CA LEU A 131 -0.85 -9.14 7.33
C LEU A 131 -1.35 -9.44 8.74
N THR A 132 -0.64 -10.30 9.44
CA THR A 132 -0.79 -10.47 10.89
C THR A 132 0.34 -9.70 11.56
N HIS A 133 -0.01 -8.58 12.18
CA HIS A 133 0.91 -7.78 12.98
C HIS A 133 1.13 -8.49 14.33
N PRO A 134 2.38 -8.72 14.76
CA PRO A 134 2.67 -9.33 16.06
C PRO A 134 2.43 -8.31 17.18
N GLN A 135 2.15 -8.78 18.39
CA GLN A 135 1.99 -7.91 19.57
C GLN A 135 3.35 -7.38 20.04
N VAL A 136 3.91 -6.45 19.28
CA VAL A 136 5.25 -5.86 19.44
C VAL A 136 5.17 -4.39 19.08
N GLY A 137 5.72 -3.53 19.93
CA GLY A 137 5.66 -2.09 19.71
C GLY A 137 6.01 -1.30 20.97
N VAL A 138 5.54 -0.06 21.00
CA VAL A 138 5.75 0.87 22.12
C VAL A 138 4.87 0.46 23.30
N ALA A 139 5.48 0.15 24.44
CA ALA A 139 4.80 -0.31 25.65
C ALA A 139 4.29 0.85 26.53
N TYR A 140 3.49 1.73 25.93
CA TYR A 140 2.84 2.85 26.63
C TYR A 140 1.38 2.94 26.19
N ASN A 141 0.47 2.79 27.14
CA ASN A 141 -0.98 2.83 26.89
C ASN A 141 -1.55 4.23 27.15
N ASP A 142 -0.97 4.97 28.11
CA ASP A 142 -1.37 6.34 28.40
C ASP A 142 -0.55 7.35 27.58
N SER A 143 -1.24 8.26 26.91
CA SER A 143 -0.65 9.36 26.15
C SER A 143 0.07 10.40 27.03
N ASP A 144 -0.35 10.55 28.29
CA ASP A 144 0.23 11.52 29.22
C ASP A 144 1.62 11.09 29.71
N ASP A 145 1.82 9.78 29.88
CA ASP A 145 3.11 9.18 30.29
C ASP A 145 4.06 8.93 29.11
N LEU A 146 3.62 9.19 27.87
CA LEU A 146 4.41 8.93 26.68
C LEU A 146 5.55 9.96 26.54
N PRO A 147 6.83 9.53 26.41
CA PRO A 147 7.91 10.45 26.07
C PRO A 147 7.75 11.01 24.65
N GLU A 148 8.49 12.07 24.29
CA GLU A 148 8.49 12.55 22.90
C GLU A 148 9.24 11.61 21.95
N PHE A 149 10.23 10.90 22.50
CA PHE A 149 11.23 10.13 21.77
C PHE A 149 11.61 8.89 22.57
N LEU A 150 11.75 7.77 21.87
CA LEU A 150 12.14 6.48 22.45
C LEU A 150 13.07 5.78 21.47
N GLU A 151 14.35 5.69 21.79
CA GLU A 151 15.30 4.84 21.04
C GLU A 151 15.12 3.40 21.49
N SER A 152 14.91 2.50 20.54
CA SER A 152 15.02 1.06 20.76
C SER A 152 16.47 0.63 20.56
N ASN A 153 16.91 -0.33 21.38
CA ASN A 153 18.29 -0.83 21.31
C ASN A 153 18.60 -1.50 19.97
N ASN A 154 17.59 -2.13 19.34
CA ASN A 154 17.75 -2.90 18.10
C ASN A 154 16.56 -2.73 17.14
N ASP A 155 15.85 -1.59 17.16
CA ASP A 155 14.60 -1.39 16.39
C ASP A 155 13.54 -2.48 16.69
N ASP A 156 13.52 -3.03 17.90
CA ASP A 156 12.70 -4.18 18.31
C ASP A 156 11.21 -3.86 18.44
N ASP A 157 10.86 -2.58 18.52
CA ASP A 157 9.50 -2.06 18.49
C ASP A 157 9.02 -1.66 17.08
N PHE A 158 9.84 -1.88 16.06
CA PHE A 158 9.45 -1.73 14.65
C PHE A 158 9.19 -3.10 14.03
N VAL A 159 8.06 -3.23 13.35
CA VAL A 159 7.69 -4.48 12.66
C VAL A 159 7.71 -4.25 11.15
N GLU A 160 8.62 -4.96 10.46
CA GLU A 160 8.66 -4.98 9.01
C GLU A 160 7.81 -6.11 8.42
N HIS A 161 6.78 -5.72 7.67
CA HIS A 161 5.92 -6.60 6.91
C HIS A 161 6.36 -6.64 5.44
N TYR A 162 6.96 -7.76 5.02
CA TYR A 162 7.28 -7.98 3.61
C TYR A 162 6.02 -8.25 2.80
N VAL A 163 5.87 -7.52 1.69
CA VAL A 163 4.74 -7.71 0.78
C VAL A 163 5.15 -8.49 -0.46
N SER A 164 4.15 -9.06 -1.11
CA SER A 164 4.33 -9.75 -2.38
C SER A 164 4.66 -8.76 -3.50
N ARG A 165 5.96 -8.52 -3.74
CA ARG A 165 6.47 -7.49 -4.68
C ARG A 165 5.83 -7.53 -6.08
N HIS A 166 5.40 -8.70 -6.56
CA HIS A 166 4.74 -8.86 -7.85
C HIS A 166 3.26 -8.44 -7.83
N LYS A 167 2.58 -8.56 -6.68
CA LYS A 167 1.20 -8.07 -6.50
C LYS A 167 1.16 -6.57 -6.27
N PHE A 168 2.21 -6.00 -5.68
CA PHE A 168 2.33 -4.57 -5.40
C PHE A 168 3.21 -3.81 -6.40
N THR A 169 3.15 -4.15 -7.69
CA THR A 169 3.61 -3.26 -8.78
C THR A 169 2.53 -2.26 -9.16
N GLY A 170 2.90 -1.13 -9.74
CA GLY A 170 1.92 -0.22 -10.34
C GLY A 170 1.10 0.57 -9.32
N VAL A 171 1.59 0.74 -8.08
CA VAL A 171 0.83 1.37 -6.99
C VAL A 171 0.87 2.89 -7.16
N ASN A 172 -0.28 3.53 -7.30
CA ASN A 172 -0.46 4.98 -7.27
C ASN A 172 -1.08 5.45 -5.94
N GLN A 173 -1.87 4.58 -5.31
CA GLN A 173 -2.39 4.75 -3.95
C GLN A 173 -2.36 3.42 -3.22
N LEU A 174 -1.91 3.43 -1.97
CA LEU A 174 -2.01 2.32 -1.04
C LEU A 174 -3.11 2.63 -0.02
N THR A 175 -3.97 1.66 0.27
CA THR A 175 -4.91 1.76 1.39
C THR A 175 -4.58 0.68 2.40
N ILE A 176 -4.42 1.09 3.65
CA ILE A 176 -4.17 0.23 4.81
C ILE A 176 -5.44 0.24 5.64
N PHE A 177 -6.00 -0.94 5.91
CA PHE A 177 -7.12 -1.12 6.81
C PHE A 177 -6.67 -1.95 8.00
N ILE A 178 -6.76 -1.37 9.19
CA ILE A 178 -6.61 -2.07 10.47
C ILE A 178 -8.00 -2.55 10.87
N GLU A 179 -8.16 -3.87 10.98
CA GLU A 179 -9.45 -4.52 11.20
C GLU A 179 -9.74 -4.81 12.68
N ASP A 180 -8.73 -5.26 13.41
CA ASP A 180 -8.83 -5.65 14.82
C ASP A 180 -7.52 -5.41 15.58
N ILE A 181 -7.61 -5.45 16.91
CA ILE A 181 -6.48 -5.42 17.85
C ILE A 181 -6.37 -6.76 18.61
N TYR A 182 -5.34 -6.90 19.44
CA TYR A 182 -5.15 -8.10 20.25
C TYR A 182 -6.05 -8.18 21.48
N ASP A 183 -6.29 -7.05 22.16
CA ASP A 183 -7.10 -7.00 23.37
C ASP A 183 -8.58 -6.75 23.01
N GLU A 184 -9.42 -7.76 23.17
CA GLU A 184 -10.87 -7.67 22.90
C GLU A 184 -11.63 -6.83 23.95
N GLY A 185 -10.97 -6.42 25.05
CA GLY A 185 -11.53 -5.55 26.08
C GLY A 185 -11.36 -4.05 25.77
N GLU A 186 -10.57 -3.71 24.75
CA GLU A 186 -10.29 -2.34 24.34
C GLU A 186 -10.87 -2.09 22.93
N GLU A 187 -11.19 -0.83 22.65
CA GLU A 187 -11.86 -0.41 21.40
C GLU A 187 -11.05 0.72 20.72
N GLU A 188 -9.75 0.83 21.00
CA GLU A 188 -8.86 1.86 20.44
C GLU A 188 -7.61 1.22 19.82
N CYS A 189 -7.17 1.70 18.65
CA CYS A 189 -5.92 1.28 18.02
C CYS A 189 -4.91 2.43 18.02
N HIS A 190 -3.64 2.15 18.37
CA HIS A 190 -2.57 3.17 18.41
C HIS A 190 -1.48 2.92 17.38
N LEU A 191 -1.17 3.96 16.61
CA LEU A 191 -0.15 3.96 15.56
C LEU A 191 0.82 5.15 15.75
N HIS A 192 2.12 4.88 15.78
CA HIS A 192 3.15 5.91 15.95
C HIS A 192 3.84 6.29 14.63
N SER A 193 4.07 5.34 13.73
CA SER A 193 4.72 5.63 12.44
C SER A 193 4.48 4.56 11.38
N ILE A 194 4.55 5.01 10.13
CA ILE A 194 4.56 4.15 8.93
C ILE A 194 5.79 4.52 8.08
N GLU A 195 6.57 3.51 7.70
CA GLU A 195 7.59 3.63 6.66
C GLU A 195 7.29 2.64 5.53
N LEU A 196 7.20 3.14 4.31
CA LEU A 196 7.01 2.32 3.11
C LEU A 196 8.35 2.15 2.40
N ARG A 197 8.71 0.93 2.00
CA ARG A 197 9.93 0.68 1.22
C ARG A 197 9.63 0.05 -0.13
N GLY A 198 10.36 0.47 -1.15
CA GLY A 198 10.15 0.00 -2.52
C GLY A 198 10.94 0.76 -3.57
N GLU A 199 10.44 0.69 -4.79
CA GLU A 199 10.94 1.47 -5.93
C GLU A 199 9.87 2.44 -6.41
N PHE A 200 10.28 3.67 -6.72
CA PHE A 200 9.42 4.69 -7.32
C PHE A 200 9.89 4.98 -8.75
N THR A 201 8.96 4.94 -9.69
CA THR A 201 9.18 5.33 -11.09
C THR A 201 8.38 6.58 -11.37
N GLU A 202 9.04 7.68 -11.69
CA GLU A 202 8.37 8.94 -12.03
C GLU A 202 7.64 8.82 -13.37
N LEU A 203 6.42 9.34 -13.44
CA LEU A 203 5.64 9.37 -14.67
C LEU A 203 5.80 10.75 -15.32
N ASN A 204 6.73 10.86 -16.27
CA ASN A 204 6.84 12.07 -17.10
C ASN A 204 5.64 12.14 -18.05
N LYS A 205 4.80 13.17 -17.86
CA LYS A 205 3.81 13.59 -18.86
C LYS A 205 4.51 14.51 -19.86
N ASP A 206 5.44 13.98 -20.65
CA ASP A 206 5.79 14.69 -21.88
C ASP A 206 4.57 14.58 -22.80
N PRO A 207 3.93 15.70 -23.20
CA PRO A 207 2.88 15.63 -24.19
C PRO A 207 3.51 15.08 -25.47
N VAL A 208 3.08 13.89 -25.89
CA VAL A 208 3.31 13.44 -27.26
C VAL A 208 2.51 14.41 -28.13
N ILE A 209 3.17 15.47 -28.61
CA ILE A 209 2.63 16.34 -29.65
C ILE A 209 2.58 15.45 -30.88
N THR A 210 1.48 14.75 -31.08
CA THR A 210 1.15 14.18 -32.38
C THR A 210 0.86 15.37 -33.29
N LEU A 211 1.90 15.90 -33.92
CA LEU A 211 1.76 16.72 -35.10
C LEU A 211 1.14 15.80 -36.15
N TYR A 212 -0.19 15.76 -36.20
CA TYR A 212 -0.89 15.19 -37.34
C TYR A 212 -0.52 16.10 -38.52
N GLU A 213 0.32 15.60 -39.42
CA GLU A 213 0.63 16.23 -40.69
C GLU A 213 -0.64 16.25 -41.56
N SER A 214 -1.60 17.10 -41.19
CA SER A 214 -2.71 17.48 -42.08
C SER A 214 -2.23 18.58 -43.02
N ALA A 215 -1.14 18.32 -43.74
CA ALA A 215 -0.86 19.04 -44.97
C ALA A 215 -1.55 18.25 -46.09
N ALA A 216 -2.72 18.71 -46.52
CA ALA A 216 -3.29 18.26 -47.79
C ALA A 216 -2.26 18.54 -48.88
N ASN A 217 -1.72 17.48 -49.51
CA ASN A 217 -0.82 17.63 -50.64
C ASN A 217 -1.64 18.17 -51.82
N PRO A 218 -1.38 19.40 -52.32
CA PRO A 218 -2.17 20.00 -53.41
C PRO A 218 -2.04 19.25 -54.75
N ALA A 219 -1.14 18.26 -54.83
CA ALA A 219 -0.86 17.49 -56.04
C ALA A 219 -1.87 16.36 -56.34
N ASP A 220 -2.79 16.02 -55.42
CA ASP A 220 -3.66 14.84 -55.57
C ASP A 220 -5.10 15.14 -56.04
N HIS A 221 -5.41 16.38 -56.40
CA HIS A 221 -6.66 16.72 -57.08
C HIS A 221 -6.44 16.79 -58.60
N LYS A 222 -6.85 15.73 -59.32
CA LYS A 222 -6.98 15.76 -60.79
C LYS A 222 -8.07 16.77 -61.17
N ASN A 223 -7.66 17.91 -61.74
CA ASN A 223 -8.55 18.85 -62.39
C ASN A 223 -9.17 18.20 -63.63
N LEU A 224 -10.43 17.77 -63.52
CA LEU A 224 -11.29 17.46 -64.66
C LEU A 224 -11.81 18.77 -65.26
N THR A 225 -10.95 19.49 -65.97
CA THR A 225 -11.40 20.52 -66.92
C THR A 225 -11.71 19.84 -68.24
N ILE A 226 -13.00 19.63 -68.51
CA ILE A 226 -13.53 19.28 -69.83
C ILE A 226 -13.27 20.49 -70.74
N VAL A 227 -12.55 20.26 -71.82
CA VAL A 227 -12.19 21.25 -72.84
C VAL A 227 -13.43 21.60 -73.67
N GLU A 228 -13.82 22.87 -73.67
CA GLU A 228 -14.70 23.45 -74.68
C GLU A 228 -13.95 23.46 -76.02
N ASN A 229 -14.38 22.61 -76.97
CA ASN A 229 -13.93 22.72 -78.36
C ASN A 229 -14.81 23.71 -79.12
N GLN A 230 -14.26 24.89 -79.35
CA GLN A 230 -14.65 25.80 -80.41
C GLN A 230 -14.28 25.19 -81.77
N ASN A 231 -15.23 25.18 -82.72
CA ASN A 231 -14.97 25.14 -84.17
C ASN A 231 -15.92 26.19 -84.77
N LEU A 232 -15.40 27.37 -85.16
CA LEU A 232 -14.79 27.73 -86.46
C LEU A 232 -15.83 28.16 -87.50
N ALA A 233 -15.69 29.45 -87.88
CA ALA A 233 -16.14 30.15 -89.08
C ALA A 233 -17.65 30.34 -89.32
#